data_AF-A0A2E4PQ28-F1
#
_entry.id   AF-A0A2E4PQ28-F1
#
_cell.length_a   1.000
_cell.length_b   1.000
_cell.length_c   1.000
_cell.angle_alpha   90.00
_cell.angle_beta   90.00
_cell.angle_gamma   90.00
#
_symmetry.space_group_name_H-M   'P 1'
#
loop_
_entity.id
_entity.type
_entity.pdbx_description
1 polymer ?
#
loop_
_entity_poly.entity_id
_entity_poly.type
_entity_poly.pdbx_seq_one_letter_code
_entity_poly.pdbx_strand_id
1 'polypeptide(L)'
;MNEKAKVTPKDFFLWLGAMVALYLSVGSFVALTFEYIERLVGSSSIIGYDPYSGGMQFAIASLIVVFPVYIILTRILNQDIRRNPEKKELWVRRWLVFLTVFLAGLALVIDLIVLLYTFLGGEQLTAAFLLKVLTIFVLFAGIFYYYLKDIRGYWEKNEKQSKMVGGGVALVVLMTIISGFVIMGSPATQRALREDDQRIRDLQGIQSQVTEYYRTTEELPNSLEDLKDPLVGAYIQNDPATGEPYEYTATGKLTFELCATFALPLPEFNEKGIDPSDWRVRDLQQKAEDWGHGEGRTCFERTIDPDRVKPYKELNEALRF
;
A
#
# COMPACT_ATOMS: atom_id res chain seq x y z
N MET A 1 55.19 12.58 -1.91
CA MET A 1 54.02 13.46 -1.72
C MET A 1 52.80 12.71 -2.24
N ASN A 2 51.94 12.18 -1.36
CA ASN A 2 50.66 11.62 -1.79
C ASN A 2 49.76 12.80 -2.17
N GLU A 3 49.70 13.15 -3.47
CA GLU A 3 48.61 14.00 -3.95
C GLU A 3 47.30 13.27 -3.67
N LYS A 4 46.57 13.75 -2.66
CA LYS A 4 45.22 13.27 -2.40
C LYS A 4 44.39 13.62 -3.62
N ALA A 5 43.81 12.61 -4.28
CA ALA A 5 42.89 12.81 -5.39
C ALA A 5 41.82 13.84 -4.99
N LYS A 6 41.74 14.96 -5.73
CA LYS A 6 40.78 16.02 -5.47
C LYS A 6 39.39 15.55 -5.90
N VAL A 7 38.42 15.69 -5.01
CA VAL A 7 37.02 15.37 -5.30
C VAL A 7 36.45 16.46 -6.19
N THR A 8 35.98 16.09 -7.38
CA THR A 8 35.23 17.01 -8.21
C THR A 8 33.75 17.05 -7.76
N PRO A 9 32.99 18.13 -8.05
CA PRO A 9 31.56 18.17 -7.78
C PRO A 9 30.81 16.99 -8.41
N LYS A 10 31.20 16.58 -9.62
CA LYS A 10 30.67 15.41 -10.30
C LYS A 10 30.87 14.13 -9.48
N ASP A 11 32.08 13.90 -8.96
CA ASP A 11 32.35 12.72 -8.14
C ASP A 11 31.49 12.73 -6.87
N PHE A 12 31.37 13.87 -6.19
CA PHE A 12 30.53 14.01 -5.01
C PHE A 12 29.06 13.64 -5.29
N PHE A 13 28.45 14.23 -6.33
CA PHE A 13 27.04 13.98 -6.64
C PHE A 13 26.77 12.56 -7.17
N LEU A 14 27.71 11.95 -7.90
CA LEU A 14 27.57 10.56 -8.33
C LEU A 14 27.58 9.58 -7.15
N TRP A 15 28.50 9.78 -6.21
CA TRP A 15 28.58 8.96 -5.00
C TRP A 15 27.38 9.17 -4.07
N LEU A 16 26.96 10.42 -3.86
CA LEU A 16 25.78 10.75 -3.08
C LEU A 16 24.51 10.19 -3.72
N GLY A 17 24.36 10.36 -5.04
CA GLY A 17 23.22 9.82 -5.79
C GLY A 17 23.14 8.30 -5.71
N ALA A 18 24.27 7.60 -5.85
CA ALA A 18 24.32 6.15 -5.68
C ALA A 18 23.92 5.72 -4.26
N MET A 19 24.33 6.48 -3.24
CA MET A 19 23.97 6.23 -1.85
C MET A 19 22.47 6.39 -1.59
N VAL A 20 21.90 7.52 -2.01
CA VAL A 20 20.47 7.80 -1.84
C VAL A 20 19.65 6.75 -2.60
N ALA A 21 20.06 6.41 -3.83
CA ALA A 21 19.39 5.39 -4.62
C ALA A 21 19.45 4.00 -3.95
N LEU A 22 20.58 3.63 -3.33
CA LEU A 22 20.68 2.41 -2.53
C LEU A 22 19.67 2.41 -1.38
N TYR A 23 19.68 3.46 -0.55
CA TYR A 23 18.86 3.51 0.67
C TYR A 23 17.36 3.52 0.35
N LEU A 24 16.95 4.27 -0.67
CA LEU A 24 15.57 4.25 -1.15
C LEU A 24 15.18 2.87 -1.71
N SER A 25 16.07 2.20 -2.44
CA SER A 25 15.80 0.85 -2.95
C SER A 25 15.68 -0.17 -1.82
N VAL A 26 16.59 -0.13 -0.84
CA VAL A 26 16.56 -1.03 0.33
C VAL A 26 15.31 -0.79 1.17
N GLY A 27 14.97 0.47 1.46
CA GLY A 27 13.76 0.81 2.21
C GLY A 27 12.48 0.36 1.51
N SER A 28 12.40 0.57 0.18
CA SER A 28 11.26 0.12 -0.63
C SER A 28 11.15 -1.40 -0.67
N PHE A 29 12.29 -2.10 -0.81
CA PHE A 29 12.31 -3.57 -0.77
C PHE A 29 11.84 -4.11 0.58
N VAL A 30 12.35 -3.56 1.68
CA VAL A 30 11.93 -3.94 3.04
C VAL A 30 10.43 -3.72 3.23
N ALA A 31 9.94 -2.52 2.92
CA ALA A 31 8.51 -2.18 3.06
C ALA A 31 7.62 -3.16 2.28
N LEU A 32 8.01 -3.46 1.04
CA LEU A 32 7.26 -4.37 0.18
C LEU A 32 7.27 -5.81 0.68
N THR A 33 8.43 -6.31 1.12
CA THR A 33 8.54 -7.67 1.68
C THR A 33 7.80 -7.82 3.01
N PHE A 34 7.79 -6.79 3.85
CA PHE A 34 7.05 -6.79 5.11
C PHE A 34 5.56 -6.89 4.88
N GLU A 35 5.04 -6.17 3.88
CA GLU A 35 3.64 -6.27 3.49
C GLU A 35 3.28 -7.65 2.93
N TYR A 36 4.18 -8.29 2.16
CA TYR A 36 3.96 -9.67 1.71
C TYR A 36 3.90 -10.65 2.87
N ILE A 37 4.84 -10.52 3.82
CA ILE A 37 4.87 -11.38 5.00
C ILE A 37 3.58 -11.22 5.80
N GLU A 38 3.11 -9.98 5.94
CA GLU A 38 1.89 -9.67 6.66
C GLU A 38 0.64 -10.29 5.99
N ARG A 39 0.53 -10.20 4.67
CA ARG A 39 -0.61 -10.75 3.92
C ARG A 39 -0.60 -12.28 3.80
N LEU A 40 0.59 -12.89 3.72
CA LEU A 40 0.73 -14.34 3.48
C LEU A 40 0.75 -15.16 4.77
N VAL A 41 1.29 -14.60 5.86
CA VAL A 41 1.57 -15.33 7.10
C VAL A 41 1.12 -14.56 8.34
N GLY A 42 0.81 -13.27 8.21
CA GLY A 42 0.33 -12.43 9.30
C GLY A 42 -1.13 -12.65 9.64
N SER A 43 -1.56 -12.01 10.73
CA SER A 43 -2.94 -12.03 11.20
C SER A 43 -3.86 -11.16 10.34
N SER A 44 -3.32 -10.28 9.49
CA SER A 44 -4.11 -9.49 8.53
C SER A 44 -4.13 -10.15 7.14
N SER A 45 -4.87 -11.27 7.04
CA SER A 45 -5.05 -12.01 5.78
C SER A 45 -6.07 -11.36 4.83
N ILE A 46 -6.08 -10.02 4.75
CA ILE A 46 -6.92 -9.32 3.78
C ILE A 46 -6.18 -9.28 2.45
N ILE A 47 -6.55 -10.20 1.55
CA ILE A 47 -6.01 -10.25 0.19
C ILE A 47 -6.91 -9.39 -0.71
N GLY A 48 -6.29 -8.49 -1.47
CA GLY A 48 -6.99 -7.70 -2.50
C GLY A 48 -7.74 -6.45 -1.99
N TYR A 49 -8.14 -6.38 -0.72
CA TYR A 49 -8.77 -5.17 -0.18
C TYR A 49 -7.81 -4.32 0.66
N ASP A 50 -7.30 -3.28 0.03
CA ASP A 50 -6.72 -2.14 0.74
C ASP A 50 -6.97 -0.91 -0.13
N PRO A 51 -8.05 -0.16 0.15
CA PRO A 51 -8.39 1.06 -0.61
C PRO A 51 -7.25 2.08 -0.63
N TYR A 52 -6.31 1.95 0.32
CA TYR A 52 -5.17 2.83 0.54
C TYR A 52 -3.83 2.09 0.46
N SER A 53 -3.69 1.13 -0.48
CA SER A 53 -2.45 0.38 -0.76
C SER A 53 -1.27 1.24 -1.28
N GLY A 54 -1.30 2.55 -1.03
CA GLY A 54 -0.29 3.53 -1.42
C GLY A 54 1.12 3.16 -0.96
N GLY A 55 1.28 2.48 0.18
CA GLY A 55 2.58 2.02 0.67
C GLY A 55 3.28 1.06 -0.29
N MET A 56 2.60 0.00 -0.74
CA MET A 56 3.17 -0.93 -1.72
C MET A 56 3.27 -0.31 -3.12
N GLN A 57 2.28 0.46 -3.54
CA GLN A 57 2.31 1.13 -4.85
C GLN A 57 3.56 2.03 -4.94
N PHE A 58 3.83 2.78 -3.86
CA PHE A 58 5.02 3.61 -3.74
C PHE A 58 6.31 2.77 -3.71
N ALA A 59 6.33 1.66 -2.96
CA ALA A 59 7.49 0.78 -2.90
C ALA A 59 7.81 0.14 -4.26
N ILE A 60 6.80 -0.36 -4.98
CA ILE A 60 6.94 -0.92 -6.33
C ILE A 60 7.42 0.15 -7.30
N ALA A 61 6.79 1.33 -7.33
CA ALA A 61 7.19 2.43 -8.19
C ALA A 61 8.64 2.88 -7.91
N SER A 62 9.00 2.96 -6.63
CA SER A 62 10.36 3.29 -6.20
C SER A 62 11.37 2.24 -6.63
N LEU A 63 11.06 0.94 -6.54
CA LEU A 63 11.95 -0.12 -7.03
C LEU A 63 12.07 -0.09 -8.57
N ILE A 64 10.99 0.18 -9.31
CA ILE A 64 11.03 0.25 -10.77
C ILE A 64 11.95 1.38 -11.25
N VAL A 65 11.99 2.52 -10.55
CA VAL A 65 12.76 3.69 -10.97
C VAL A 65 14.13 3.76 -10.31
N VAL A 66 14.17 3.69 -8.97
CA VAL A 66 15.36 4.00 -8.18
C VAL A 66 16.38 2.87 -8.20
N PHE A 67 15.95 1.61 -8.26
CA PHE A 67 16.88 0.48 -8.29
C PHE A 67 17.69 0.42 -9.60
N PRO A 68 17.10 0.56 -10.80
CA PRO A 68 17.89 0.68 -12.03
C PRO A 68 18.86 1.88 -11.99
N VAL A 69 18.44 3.01 -11.43
CA VAL A 69 19.32 4.18 -11.24
C VAL A 69 20.51 3.81 -10.34
N TYR A 70 20.30 3.11 -9.23
CA TYR A 70 21.38 2.62 -8.36
C TYR A 70 22.38 1.73 -9.13
N ILE A 71 21.89 0.77 -9.91
CA ILE A 71 22.74 -0.14 -10.70
C ILE A 71 23.56 0.64 -11.74
N ILE A 72 22.93 1.59 -12.44
CA ILE A 72 23.60 2.44 -13.44
C ILE A 72 24.68 3.30 -12.78
N LEU A 73 24.36 3.99 -11.68
CA LEU A 73 25.31 4.85 -10.98
C LEU A 73 26.49 4.05 -10.43
N THR A 74 26.23 2.88 -9.83
CA THR A 74 27.28 1.98 -9.33
C THR A 74 28.16 1.46 -10.46
N ARG A 75 27.58 1.18 -11.63
CA ARG A 75 28.33 0.78 -12.82
C ARG A 75 29.23 1.91 -13.34
N ILE A 76 28.72 3.15 -13.39
CA ILE A 76 29.49 4.33 -13.78
C ILE A 76 30.66 4.55 -12.81
N LEU A 77 30.40 4.51 -11.50
CA LEU A 77 31.42 4.67 -10.46
C LEU A 77 32.52 3.59 -10.57
N ASN A 78 32.13 2.31 -10.70
CA ASN A 78 33.08 1.23 -10.83
C ASN A 78 33.91 1.32 -12.12
N GLN A 79 33.32 1.75 -13.23
CA GLN A 79 34.06 1.97 -14.49
C GLN A 79 35.04 3.14 -14.37
N ASP A 80 34.66 4.22 -13.69
CA ASP A 80 35.52 5.37 -13.50
C ASP A 80 36.73 5.06 -12.61
N ILE A 81 36.54 4.30 -11.52
CA ILE A 81 37.64 3.84 -10.64
C ILE A 81 38.62 2.93 -11.40
N ARG A 82 38.13 2.09 -12.31
CA ARG A 82 39.00 1.20 -13.11
C ARG A 82 39.83 1.96 -14.14
N ARG A 83 39.29 3.04 -14.70
CA ARG A 83 40.01 3.93 -15.62
C ARG A 83 40.99 4.83 -14.88
N ASN A 84 40.62 5.27 -13.68
CA ASN A 84 41.39 6.19 -12.85
C ASN A 84 41.58 5.62 -11.43
N PRO A 85 42.62 4.77 -11.19
CA PRO A 85 42.83 4.12 -9.90
C PRO A 85 42.98 5.10 -8.72
N GLU A 86 43.44 6.32 -8.96
CA GLU A 86 43.56 7.38 -7.95
C GLU A 86 42.21 7.76 -7.32
N LYS A 87 41.10 7.60 -8.05
CA LYS A 87 39.75 7.85 -7.55
C LYS A 87 39.29 6.85 -6.49
N LYS A 88 40.03 5.76 -6.28
CA LYS A 88 39.79 4.79 -5.22
C LYS A 88 39.91 5.41 -3.83
N GLU A 89 40.85 6.35 -3.69
CA GLU A 89 41.22 6.98 -2.42
C GLU A 89 40.40 8.24 -2.12
N LEU A 90 39.35 8.53 -2.91
CA LEU A 90 38.46 9.66 -2.65
C LEU A 90 37.83 9.51 -1.27
N TRP A 91 37.99 10.55 -0.46
CA TRP A 91 37.48 10.56 0.92
C TRP A 91 35.96 10.33 0.96
N VAL A 92 35.22 10.83 -0.03
CA VAL A 92 33.76 10.67 -0.15
C VAL A 92 33.36 9.21 -0.25
N ARG A 93 34.00 8.42 -1.12
CA ARG A 93 33.76 6.97 -1.21
C ARG A 93 33.96 6.32 0.16
N ARG A 94 35.12 6.59 0.76
CA ARG A 94 35.52 5.95 2.02
C ARG A 94 34.49 6.24 3.10
N TRP A 95 34.12 7.51 3.29
CA TRP A 95 33.10 7.91 4.25
C TRP A 95 31.75 7.26 3.99
N LEU A 96 31.31 7.25 2.74
CA LEU A 96 30.02 6.70 2.34
C LEU A 96 29.94 5.19 2.55
N VAL A 97 30.97 4.45 2.17
CA VAL A 97 31.02 3.00 2.40
C VAL A 97 31.05 2.67 3.89
N PHE A 98 31.84 3.41 4.68
CA PHE A 98 31.82 3.24 6.15
C PHE A 98 30.47 3.61 6.75
N LEU A 99 29.80 4.65 6.26
CA LEU A 99 28.46 5.03 6.69
C LEU A 99 27.44 3.92 6.40
N THR A 100 27.45 3.32 5.20
CA THR A 100 26.56 2.20 4.87
C THR A 100 26.80 0.99 5.75
N VAL A 101 28.06 0.62 5.95
CA VAL A 101 28.44 -0.52 6.81
C VAL A 101 28.03 -0.27 8.26
N PHE A 102 28.23 0.96 8.76
CA PHE A 102 27.82 1.37 10.09
C PHE A 102 26.29 1.33 10.26
N LEU A 103 25.54 1.91 9.33
CA LEU A 103 24.07 1.89 9.35
C LEU A 103 23.51 0.47 9.22
N ALA A 104 24.13 -0.39 8.41
CA ALA A 104 23.74 -1.80 8.34
C ALA A 104 23.97 -2.54 9.65
N GLY A 105 25.11 -2.31 10.31
CA GLY A 105 25.37 -2.86 11.65
C GLY A 105 24.39 -2.34 12.70
N LEU A 106 24.09 -1.05 12.68
CA LEU A 106 23.11 -0.44 13.59
C LEU A 106 21.70 -1.02 13.37
N ALA A 107 21.28 -1.20 12.12
CA ALA A 107 20.00 -1.82 11.78
C ALA A 107 19.88 -3.23 12.36
N LEU A 108 20.92 -4.06 12.24
CA LEU A 108 20.94 -5.41 12.83
C LEU A 108 20.84 -5.39 14.36
N VAL A 109 21.49 -4.43 15.02
CA VAL A 109 21.40 -4.28 16.49
C VAL A 109 20.00 -3.84 16.91
N ILE A 110 19.41 -2.84 16.23
CA ILE A 110 18.05 -2.37 16.49
C ILE A 110 17.05 -3.52 16.30
N ASP A 111 17.17 -4.27 15.22
CA ASP A 111 16.30 -5.40 14.90
C ASP A 111 16.37 -6.51 15.97
N LEU A 112 17.58 -6.82 16.47
CA LEU A 112 17.77 -7.73 17.60
C LEU A 112 17.14 -7.21 18.89
N ILE A 113 17.27 -5.92 19.17
CA ILE A 113 16.66 -5.28 20.35
C ILE A 113 15.14 -5.38 20.26
N VAL A 114 14.55 -5.06 19.12
CA VAL A 114 13.09 -5.14 18.90
C VAL A 114 12.61 -6.59 19.09
N LEU A 115 13.31 -7.58 18.53
CA LEU A 115 12.99 -9.00 18.74
C LEU A 115 12.98 -9.37 20.23
N LEU A 116 14.03 -9.00 20.96
CA LEU A 116 14.14 -9.33 22.38
C LEU A 116 13.11 -8.57 23.21
N TYR A 117 12.87 -7.30 22.91
CA TYR A 117 11.88 -6.49 23.61
C TYR A 117 10.47 -7.08 23.47
N THR A 118 10.06 -7.42 22.25
CA THR A 118 8.77 -8.09 21.96
C THR A 118 8.68 -9.44 22.66
N PHE A 119 9.73 -10.26 22.58
CA PHE A 119 9.76 -11.57 23.25
C PHE A 119 9.66 -11.46 24.77
N LEU A 120 10.43 -10.56 25.39
CA LEU A 120 10.43 -10.35 26.84
C LEU A 120 9.14 -9.67 27.34
N GLY A 121 8.47 -8.91 26.48
CA GLY A 121 7.16 -8.31 26.75
C GLY A 121 6.02 -9.33 26.79
N GLY A 122 6.27 -10.60 26.42
CA GLY A 122 5.25 -11.65 26.40
C GLY A 122 4.29 -11.56 25.22
N GLU A 123 4.60 -10.74 24.20
CA GLU A 123 3.86 -10.72 22.94
C GLU A 123 4.08 -12.05 22.20
N GLN A 124 3.03 -12.55 21.55
CA GLN A 124 3.15 -13.78 20.76
C GLN A 124 4.09 -13.51 19.58
N LEU A 125 5.22 -14.23 19.52
CA LEU A 125 6.11 -14.19 18.36
C LEU A 125 5.38 -14.81 17.16
N THR A 126 4.66 -13.99 16.40
CA THR A 126 3.96 -14.44 15.21
C THR A 126 4.96 -14.91 14.16
N ALA A 127 4.57 -15.86 13.32
CA ALA A 127 5.40 -16.31 12.21
C ALA A 127 5.76 -15.14 11.27
N ALA A 128 4.83 -14.20 11.07
CA ALA A 128 5.08 -12.96 10.33
C ALA A 128 6.17 -12.09 10.97
N PHE A 129 6.13 -11.89 12.29
CA PHE A 129 7.17 -11.14 13.00
C PHE A 129 8.56 -11.78 12.82
N LEU A 130 8.67 -13.08 13.03
CA LEU A 130 9.94 -13.81 12.87
C LEU A 130 10.47 -13.74 11.43
N LEU A 131 9.60 -13.84 10.42
CA LEU A 131 9.98 -13.69 9.03
C LEU A 131 10.45 -12.27 8.69
N LYS A 132 9.84 -11.23 9.27
CA LYS A 132 10.27 -9.84 9.09
C LYS A 132 11.67 -9.63 9.65
N VAL A 133 11.91 -10.08 10.88
CA VAL A 133 13.25 -10.03 11.52
C VAL A 133 14.27 -10.81 10.68
N LEU A 134 13.96 -12.04 10.28
CA LEU A 134 14.85 -12.84 9.42
C LEU A 134 15.18 -12.13 8.11
N THR A 135 14.19 -11.45 7.50
CA THR A 135 14.38 -10.68 6.26
C THR A 135 15.37 -9.53 6.46
N ILE A 136 15.25 -8.78 7.56
CA ILE A 136 16.19 -7.70 7.91
C ILE A 136 17.59 -8.27 8.13
N PHE A 137 17.71 -9.34 8.92
CA PHE A 137 19.00 -10.00 9.15
C PHE A 137 19.69 -10.42 7.85
N VAL A 138 19.00 -11.15 6.97
CA VAL A 138 19.55 -11.63 5.70
C VAL A 138 19.93 -10.45 4.79
N LEU A 139 19.06 -9.45 4.68
CA LEU A 139 19.29 -8.29 3.82
C LEU A 139 20.49 -7.46 4.28
N PHE A 140 20.52 -7.05 5.55
CA PHE A 140 21.59 -6.20 6.07
C PHE A 140 22.91 -6.97 6.24
N ALA A 141 22.88 -8.27 6.57
CA ALA A 141 24.09 -9.09 6.53
C ALA A 141 24.65 -9.21 5.10
N GLY A 142 23.78 -9.33 4.09
CA GLY A 142 24.17 -9.34 2.67
C GLY A 142 24.80 -8.01 2.24
N ILE A 143 24.18 -6.88 2.57
CA ILE A 143 24.71 -5.53 2.32
C ILE A 143 26.05 -5.35 3.01
N PHE A 144 26.13 -5.67 4.30
CA PHE A 144 27.35 -5.60 5.09
C PHE A 144 28.48 -6.42 4.46
N TYR A 145 28.20 -7.67 4.07
CA TYR A 145 29.17 -8.56 3.41
C TYR A 145 29.64 -8.00 2.06
N TYR A 146 28.71 -7.49 1.25
CA TYR A 146 29.02 -6.90 -0.05
C TYR A 146 29.95 -5.69 0.09
N TYR A 147 29.63 -4.75 0.98
CA TYR A 147 30.43 -3.55 1.19
C TYR A 147 31.75 -3.84 1.91
N LEU A 148 31.82 -4.85 2.79
CA LEU A 148 33.09 -5.29 3.38
C LEU A 148 34.05 -5.83 2.32
N LYS A 149 33.54 -6.58 1.34
CA LYS A 149 34.31 -7.01 0.16
C LYS A 149 34.71 -5.83 -0.73
N ASP A 150 33.87 -4.80 -0.83
CA ASP A 150 34.20 -3.58 -1.57
C ASP A 150 35.36 -2.80 -0.93
N ILE A 151 35.34 -2.63 0.40
CA ILE A 151 36.44 -2.01 1.17
C ILE A 151 37.76 -2.76 0.93
N ARG A 152 37.70 -4.10 0.85
CA ARG A 152 38.87 -4.95 0.56
C ARG A 152 39.29 -4.93 -0.91
N GLY A 153 38.60 -4.20 -1.79
CA GLY A 153 38.89 -4.09 -3.21
C GLY A 153 38.61 -5.35 -4.03
N TYR A 154 37.74 -6.25 -3.54
CA TYR A 154 37.47 -7.54 -4.18
C TYR A 154 36.75 -7.38 -5.53
N TRP A 155 35.76 -6.49 -5.59
CA TRP A 155 34.92 -6.27 -6.77
C TRP A 155 35.65 -5.52 -7.90
N GLU A 156 36.67 -4.75 -7.55
CA GLU A 156 37.55 -4.07 -8.51
C GLU A 156 38.34 -5.12 -9.32
N LYS A 157 38.87 -6.15 -8.65
CA LYS A 157 39.65 -7.24 -9.27
C LYS A 157 38.77 -8.26 -9.99
N ASN A 158 37.55 -8.49 -9.51
CA ASN A 158 36.66 -9.55 -9.99
C ASN A 158 35.41 -8.99 -10.69
N GLU A 159 35.57 -8.39 -11.87
CA GLU A 159 34.46 -7.80 -12.62
C GLU A 159 33.31 -8.77 -12.91
N LYS A 160 33.64 -9.99 -13.36
CA LYS A 160 32.63 -10.98 -13.70
C LYS A 160 31.75 -11.31 -12.50
N GLN A 161 32.37 -11.48 -11.32
CA GLN A 161 31.65 -11.76 -10.08
C GLN A 161 30.82 -10.56 -9.61
N SER A 162 31.34 -9.34 -9.72
CA SER A 162 30.58 -8.12 -9.42
C SER A 162 29.33 -7.99 -10.30
N LYS A 163 29.46 -8.24 -11.61
CA LYS A 163 28.31 -8.26 -12.54
C LYS A 163 27.32 -9.38 -12.23
N MET A 164 27.81 -10.55 -11.84
CA MET A 164 26.97 -11.70 -11.50
C MET A 164 26.14 -11.43 -10.23
N VAL A 165 26.75 -10.84 -9.19
CA VAL A 165 26.03 -10.40 -7.98
C VAL A 165 25.00 -9.34 -8.33
N GLY A 166 25.36 -8.32 -9.12
CA GLY A 166 24.42 -7.30 -9.58
C GLY A 166 23.24 -7.88 -10.38
N GLY A 167 23.50 -8.85 -11.25
CA GLY A 167 22.46 -9.58 -11.99
C GLY A 167 21.55 -10.42 -11.09
N GLY A 168 22.13 -11.08 -10.08
CA GLY A 168 21.37 -11.84 -9.08
C GLY A 168 20.44 -10.94 -8.25
N VAL A 169 20.95 -9.80 -7.77
CA VAL A 169 20.12 -8.82 -7.02
C VAL A 169 19.04 -8.24 -7.92
N ALA A 170 19.34 -7.92 -9.18
CA ALA A 170 18.35 -7.44 -10.13
C ALA A 170 17.23 -8.46 -10.40
N LEU A 171 17.58 -9.74 -10.50
CA LEU A 171 16.60 -10.82 -10.63
C LEU A 171 15.72 -10.92 -9.39
N VAL A 172 16.31 -10.85 -8.18
CA VAL A 172 15.55 -10.87 -6.92
C VAL A 172 14.56 -9.70 -6.87
N VAL A 173 15.00 -8.47 -7.15
CA VAL A 173 14.14 -7.29 -7.17
C VAL A 173 13.03 -7.41 -8.21
N LEU A 174 13.35 -7.91 -9.41
CA LEU A 174 12.35 -8.16 -10.46
C LEU A 174 11.29 -9.16 -10.00
N MET A 175 11.71 -10.27 -9.39
CA MET A 175 10.80 -11.28 -8.83
C MET A 175 9.94 -10.68 -7.72
N THR A 176 10.50 -9.85 -6.84
CA THR A 176 9.73 -9.14 -5.81
C THR A 176 8.67 -8.23 -6.42
N ILE A 177 9.01 -7.44 -7.44
CA ILE A 177 8.04 -6.57 -8.15
C ILE A 177 6.92 -7.40 -8.78
N ILE A 178 7.26 -8.49 -9.48
CA ILE A 178 6.27 -9.38 -10.12
C ILE A 178 5.34 -9.98 -9.08
N SER A 179 5.89 -10.51 -7.97
CA SER A 179 5.08 -11.03 -6.86
C SER A 179 4.14 -9.97 -6.28
N GLY A 180 4.54 -8.70 -6.27
CA GLY A 180 3.69 -7.59 -5.84
C GLY A 180 2.44 -7.43 -6.65
N PHE A 181 2.56 -7.50 -7.98
CA PHE A 181 1.40 -7.46 -8.87
C PHE A 181 0.52 -8.71 -8.74
N VAL A 182 1.10 -9.87 -8.43
CA VAL A 182 0.32 -11.10 -8.17
C VAL A 182 -0.47 -11.00 -6.86
N ILE A 183 0.11 -10.44 -5.80
CA ILE A 183 -0.52 -10.34 -4.46
C ILE A 183 -1.53 -9.18 -4.39
N MET A 184 -1.21 -8.02 -4.96
CA MET A 184 -2.09 -6.84 -4.95
C MET A 184 -3.14 -6.87 -6.07
N GLY A 185 -2.88 -7.62 -7.14
CA GLY A 185 -3.61 -7.49 -8.39
C GLY A 185 -3.03 -6.40 -9.29
N SER A 186 -3.52 -6.37 -10.54
CA SER A 186 -3.05 -5.44 -11.56
C SER A 186 -3.53 -4.00 -11.32
N PRO A 187 -2.95 -2.98 -11.98
CA PRO A 187 -3.49 -1.62 -11.95
C PRO A 187 -4.96 -1.53 -12.37
N ALA A 188 -5.41 -2.40 -13.29
CA ALA A 188 -6.80 -2.49 -13.70
C ALA A 188 -7.69 -3.03 -12.57
N THR A 189 -7.24 -4.06 -11.86
CA THR A 189 -7.91 -4.61 -10.67
C THR A 189 -8.02 -3.54 -9.58
N GLN A 190 -6.94 -2.79 -9.32
CA GLN A 190 -6.94 -1.70 -8.33
C GLN A 190 -7.86 -0.53 -8.74
N ARG A 191 -8.00 -0.27 -10.04
CA ARG A 191 -8.97 0.70 -10.55
C ARG A 191 -10.41 0.24 -10.33
N ALA A 192 -10.71 -1.01 -10.69
CA ALA A 192 -12.03 -1.62 -10.50
C ALA A 192 -12.44 -1.58 -9.02
N LEU A 193 -11.56 -1.95 -8.10
CA LEU A 193 -11.83 -1.87 -6.65
C LEU A 193 -12.15 -0.44 -6.18
N ARG A 194 -11.46 0.58 -6.69
CA ARG A 194 -11.75 1.98 -6.34
C ARG A 194 -13.08 2.46 -6.91
N GLU A 195 -13.43 2.01 -8.11
CA GLU A 195 -14.72 2.29 -8.74
C GLU A 195 -15.85 1.60 -7.97
N ASP A 196 -15.68 0.34 -7.56
CA ASP A 196 -16.63 -0.40 -6.71
C ASP A 196 -16.81 0.25 -5.32
N ASP A 197 -15.72 0.69 -4.69
CA ASP A 197 -15.76 1.42 -3.43
C ASP A 197 -16.43 2.80 -3.57
N GLN A 198 -16.27 3.45 -4.72
CA GLN A 198 -17.00 4.68 -5.05
C GLN A 198 -18.49 4.41 -5.26
N ARG A 199 -18.87 3.32 -5.92
CA ARG A 199 -20.27 2.90 -6.05
C ARG A 199 -20.93 2.72 -4.70
N ILE A 200 -20.27 2.06 -3.75
CA ILE A 200 -20.79 1.93 -2.38
C ILE A 200 -21.01 3.30 -1.74
N ARG A 201 -20.03 4.22 -1.83
CA ARG A 201 -20.19 5.59 -1.31
C ARG A 201 -21.35 6.34 -1.94
N ASP A 202 -21.53 6.21 -3.25
CA ASP A 202 -22.61 6.86 -3.97
C ASP A 202 -23.97 6.28 -3.55
N LEU A 203 -24.10 4.96 -3.45
CA LEU A 203 -25.31 4.29 -2.97
C LEU A 203 -25.65 4.67 -1.52
N GLN A 204 -24.63 4.77 -0.65
CA GLN A 204 -24.81 5.29 0.72
C GLN A 204 -25.32 6.74 0.70
N GLY A 205 -24.76 7.59 -0.17
CA GLY A 205 -25.23 8.96 -0.37
C GLY A 205 -26.67 9.04 -0.85
N ILE A 206 -27.05 8.22 -1.83
CA ILE A 206 -28.43 8.12 -2.33
C ILE A 206 -29.36 7.64 -1.21
N GLN A 207 -28.97 6.61 -0.46
CA GLN A 207 -29.75 6.11 0.68
C GLN A 207 -30.01 7.21 1.72
N SER A 208 -29.00 8.03 2.05
CA SER A 208 -29.18 9.18 2.94
C SER A 208 -30.16 10.21 2.37
N GLN A 209 -30.11 10.49 1.07
CA GLN A 209 -31.04 11.43 0.42
C GLN A 209 -32.49 10.89 0.38
N VAL A 210 -32.68 9.60 0.09
CA VAL A 210 -34.00 8.93 0.19
C VAL A 210 -34.56 9.02 1.60
N THR A 211 -33.70 8.79 2.60
CA THR A 211 -34.10 8.87 4.01
C THR A 211 -34.52 10.29 4.38
N GLU A 212 -33.79 11.31 3.94
CA GLU A 212 -34.12 12.71 4.20
C GLU A 212 -35.41 13.16 3.48
N TYR A 213 -35.61 12.69 2.24
CA TYR A 213 -36.84 12.91 1.49
C TYR A 213 -38.05 12.34 2.24
N TYR A 214 -37.95 11.10 2.74
CA TYR A 214 -38.98 10.48 3.56
C TYR A 214 -39.27 11.28 4.84
N ARG A 215 -38.24 11.75 5.55
CA ARG A 215 -38.45 12.52 6.79
C ARG A 215 -39.20 13.84 6.57
N THR A 216 -39.13 14.37 5.36
CA THR A 216 -39.75 15.65 4.99
C THR A 216 -41.14 15.47 4.40
N THR A 217 -41.35 14.42 3.60
CA THR A 217 -42.58 14.21 2.83
C THR A 217 -43.48 13.11 3.38
N GLU A 218 -42.96 12.27 4.29
CA GLU A 218 -43.60 11.05 4.80
C GLU A 218 -43.83 9.97 3.72
N GLU A 219 -43.25 10.14 2.52
CA GLU A 219 -43.36 9.23 1.38
C GLU A 219 -41.97 8.93 0.80
N LEU A 220 -41.82 7.80 0.11
CA LEU A 220 -40.61 7.50 -0.66
C LEU A 220 -40.62 8.27 -1.99
N PRO A 221 -39.46 8.68 -2.54
CA PRO A 221 -39.40 9.27 -3.86
C PRO A 221 -39.84 8.24 -4.92
N ASN A 222 -40.51 8.70 -5.98
CA ASN A 222 -40.92 7.84 -7.10
C ASN A 222 -39.72 7.52 -8.00
N SER A 223 -38.78 8.45 -8.08
CA SER A 223 -37.55 8.31 -8.86
C SER A 223 -36.38 9.08 -8.22
N LEU A 224 -35.17 8.77 -8.66
CA LEU A 224 -33.98 9.55 -8.25
C LEU A 224 -34.03 11.02 -8.69
N GLU A 225 -34.82 11.37 -9.69
CA GLU A 225 -34.99 12.77 -10.10
C GLU A 225 -35.70 13.60 -9.02
N ASP A 226 -36.57 12.98 -8.22
CA ASP A 226 -37.30 13.66 -7.14
C ASP A 226 -36.38 14.11 -6.01
N LEU A 227 -35.18 13.51 -5.92
CA LEU A 227 -34.17 13.86 -4.94
C LEU A 227 -33.31 15.05 -5.35
N LYS A 228 -33.33 15.46 -6.63
CA LYS A 228 -32.49 16.57 -7.11
C LYS A 228 -33.07 17.90 -6.67
N ASP A 229 -32.39 18.55 -5.73
CA ASP A 229 -32.74 19.90 -5.28
C ASP A 229 -31.49 20.82 -5.22
N PRO A 230 -31.40 21.82 -6.11
CA PRO A 230 -30.32 22.81 -6.11
C PRO A 230 -30.22 23.64 -4.82
N LEU A 231 -31.33 23.82 -4.08
CA LEU A 231 -31.39 24.62 -2.86
C LEU A 231 -30.81 23.88 -1.65
N VAL A 232 -30.90 22.54 -1.66
CA VAL A 232 -30.39 21.66 -0.60
C VAL A 232 -29.02 21.08 -0.97
N GLY A 233 -28.58 21.25 -2.22
CA GLY A 233 -27.31 20.71 -2.72
C GLY A 233 -27.37 19.21 -2.98
N ALA A 234 -28.56 18.65 -3.14
CA ALA A 234 -28.75 17.24 -3.42
C ALA A 234 -28.42 16.96 -4.89
N TYR A 235 -27.24 16.37 -5.11
CA TYR A 235 -26.78 15.89 -6.40
C TYR A 235 -26.54 14.38 -6.32
N ILE A 236 -27.00 13.67 -7.35
CA ILE A 236 -26.80 12.24 -7.48
C ILE A 236 -25.66 12.01 -8.46
N GLN A 237 -24.59 11.38 -7.96
CA GLN A 237 -23.46 10.96 -8.79
C GLN A 237 -23.89 9.82 -9.71
N ASN A 238 -23.30 9.76 -10.91
CA ASN A 238 -23.48 8.63 -11.81
C ASN A 238 -22.40 7.57 -11.52
N ASP A 239 -22.60 6.36 -12.05
CA ASP A 239 -21.64 5.27 -11.97
C ASP A 239 -20.26 5.73 -12.49
N PRO A 240 -19.19 5.58 -11.70
CA PRO A 240 -17.87 6.12 -12.04
C PRO A 240 -17.21 5.43 -13.25
N ALA A 241 -17.65 4.21 -13.61
CA ALA A 241 -17.09 3.47 -14.73
C ALA A 241 -17.93 3.63 -16.01
N THR A 242 -19.26 3.60 -15.92
CA THR A 242 -20.15 3.66 -17.09
C THR A 242 -20.69 5.07 -17.38
N GLY A 243 -20.78 5.94 -16.37
CA GLY A 243 -21.41 7.26 -16.47
C GLY A 243 -22.93 7.23 -16.47
N GLU A 244 -23.55 6.06 -16.34
CA GLU A 244 -25.00 5.88 -16.26
C GLU A 244 -25.52 6.18 -14.84
N PRO A 245 -26.78 6.63 -14.68
CA PRO A 245 -27.38 6.82 -13.36
C PRO A 245 -27.56 5.49 -12.63
N TYR A 246 -27.51 5.52 -11.29
CA TYR A 246 -27.82 4.36 -10.47
C TYR A 246 -29.30 3.95 -10.58
N GLU A 247 -29.57 2.68 -10.34
CA GLU A 247 -30.94 2.15 -10.37
C GLU A 247 -31.58 2.26 -8.99
N TYR A 248 -32.81 2.79 -8.95
CA TYR A 248 -33.64 2.87 -7.76
C TYR A 248 -35.06 2.44 -8.11
N THR A 249 -35.67 1.65 -7.23
CA THR A 249 -37.08 1.26 -7.35
C THR A 249 -37.73 1.25 -5.99
N ALA A 250 -38.84 1.99 -5.81
CA ALA A 250 -39.69 1.82 -4.65
C ALA A 250 -40.47 0.50 -4.79
N THR A 251 -40.20 -0.48 -3.92
CA THR A 251 -40.85 -1.81 -3.95
C THR A 251 -42.09 -1.89 -3.06
N GLY A 252 -42.28 -0.89 -2.19
CA GLY A 252 -43.43 -0.78 -1.29
C GLY A 252 -43.52 0.62 -0.68
N LYS A 253 -44.32 0.77 0.38
CA LYS A 253 -44.55 2.09 1.02
C LYS A 253 -43.33 2.63 1.78
N LEU A 254 -42.54 1.73 2.36
CA LEU A 254 -41.35 2.04 3.15
C LEU A 254 -40.15 1.18 2.72
N THR A 255 -40.28 0.47 1.61
CA THR A 255 -39.26 -0.44 1.08
C THR A 255 -38.83 0.03 -0.31
N PHE A 256 -37.53 0.02 -0.54
CA PHE A 256 -36.93 0.38 -1.81
C PHE A 256 -35.69 -0.46 -2.10
N GLU A 257 -35.33 -0.54 -3.37
CA GLU A 257 -34.11 -1.19 -3.84
C GLU A 257 -33.16 -0.17 -4.46
N LEU A 258 -31.87 -0.34 -4.18
CA LEU A 258 -30.77 0.36 -4.84
C LEU A 258 -29.87 -0.66 -5.53
N CYS A 259 -29.65 -0.52 -6.83
CA CYS A 259 -28.81 -1.45 -7.57
C CYS A 259 -27.60 -0.77 -8.21
N ALA A 260 -26.49 -1.51 -8.25
CA ALA A 260 -25.29 -1.16 -8.98
C ALA A 260 -24.68 -2.42 -9.60
N THR A 261 -23.80 -2.24 -10.59
CA THR A 261 -23.06 -3.33 -11.23
C THR A 261 -21.61 -3.28 -10.78
N PHE A 262 -21.18 -4.22 -9.95
CA PHE A 262 -19.83 -4.27 -9.41
C PHE A 262 -18.88 -5.01 -10.34
N ALA A 263 -17.64 -4.53 -10.44
CA ALA A 263 -16.63 -5.12 -11.33
C ALA A 263 -15.93 -6.32 -10.68
N LEU A 264 -15.85 -6.35 -9.34
CA LEU A 264 -15.24 -7.42 -8.58
C LEU A 264 -16.16 -7.82 -7.41
N PRO A 265 -16.07 -9.07 -6.92
CA PRO A 265 -16.74 -9.42 -5.68
C PRO A 265 -16.09 -8.69 -4.50
N LEU A 266 -16.89 -8.40 -3.47
CA LEU A 266 -16.34 -7.90 -2.22
C LEU A 266 -15.35 -8.93 -1.66
N PRO A 267 -14.10 -8.53 -1.31
CA PRO A 267 -13.09 -9.50 -0.90
C PRO A 267 -13.49 -10.27 0.36
N GLU A 268 -13.38 -11.60 0.29
CA GLU A 268 -13.61 -12.48 1.44
C GLU A 268 -12.54 -12.26 2.51
N PHE A 269 -12.96 -12.24 3.78
CA PHE A 269 -12.03 -12.20 4.91
C PHE A 269 -12.14 -13.53 5.69
N ASN A 270 -11.00 -14.10 6.08
CA ASN A 270 -10.97 -15.33 6.86
C ASN A 270 -10.97 -14.99 8.35
N GLU A 271 -12.12 -15.08 9.02
CA GLU A 271 -12.30 -14.77 10.45
C GLU A 271 -11.28 -15.43 11.41
N LYS A 272 -10.64 -16.54 11.01
CA LYS A 272 -9.72 -17.28 11.89
C LYS A 272 -8.35 -16.64 11.98
N GLY A 273 -8.01 -16.14 13.17
CA GLY A 273 -6.66 -15.69 13.53
C GLY A 273 -6.39 -14.21 13.26
N ILE A 274 -7.45 -13.43 13.00
CA ILE A 274 -7.36 -12.01 12.73
C ILE A 274 -7.35 -11.19 14.03
N ASP A 275 -6.53 -10.15 14.05
CA ASP A 275 -6.53 -9.13 15.11
C ASP A 275 -7.79 -8.25 14.98
N PRO A 276 -8.75 -8.30 15.92
CA PRO A 276 -9.98 -7.50 15.85
C PRO A 276 -9.73 -5.99 15.95
N SER A 277 -8.53 -5.57 16.34
CA SER A 277 -8.14 -4.16 16.41
C SER A 277 -7.71 -3.59 15.06
N ASP A 278 -7.51 -4.42 14.02
CA ASP A 278 -7.18 -3.96 12.68
C ASP A 278 -8.39 -3.25 12.04
N TRP A 279 -8.23 -1.95 11.78
CA TRP A 279 -9.29 -1.12 11.21
C TRP A 279 -9.74 -1.60 9.82
N ARG A 280 -8.84 -2.25 9.05
CA ARG A 280 -9.14 -2.76 7.70
C ARG A 280 -10.14 -3.91 7.77
N VAL A 281 -10.00 -4.75 8.80
CA VAL A 281 -10.89 -5.89 9.05
C VAL A 281 -12.27 -5.39 9.44
N ARG A 282 -12.32 -4.41 10.35
CA ARG A 282 -13.59 -3.82 10.80
C ARG A 282 -14.35 -3.13 9.67
N ASP A 283 -13.64 -2.38 8.82
CA ASP A 283 -14.22 -1.71 7.64
C ASP A 283 -14.78 -2.73 6.66
N LEU A 284 -14.03 -3.79 6.35
CA LEU A 284 -14.50 -4.88 5.49
C LEU A 284 -15.71 -5.61 6.05
N GLN A 285 -15.68 -5.95 7.33
CA GLN A 285 -16.78 -6.65 7.97
C GLN A 285 -18.06 -5.83 7.89
N GLN A 286 -17.98 -4.53 8.20
CA GLN A 286 -19.11 -3.63 8.08
C GLN A 286 -19.62 -3.55 6.63
N LYS A 287 -18.71 -3.45 5.64
CA LYS A 287 -19.10 -3.45 4.23
C LYS A 287 -19.71 -4.77 3.78
N ALA A 288 -19.25 -5.90 4.30
CA ALA A 288 -19.81 -7.21 3.98
C ALA A 288 -21.24 -7.36 4.55
N GLU A 289 -21.48 -6.84 5.75
CA GLU A 289 -22.79 -6.84 6.39
C GLU A 289 -23.78 -5.89 5.68
N ASP A 290 -23.35 -4.66 5.38
CA ASP A 290 -24.23 -3.62 4.84
C ASP A 290 -24.34 -3.63 3.30
N TRP A 291 -23.24 -3.94 2.62
CA TRP A 291 -23.05 -3.79 1.17
C TRP A 291 -22.40 -5.01 0.51
N GLY A 292 -22.62 -6.21 1.04
CA GLY A 292 -22.11 -7.45 0.47
C GLY A 292 -22.58 -7.67 -0.97
N HIS A 293 -21.63 -7.86 -1.89
CA HIS A 293 -21.91 -8.04 -3.33
C HIS A 293 -20.92 -9.01 -3.99
N GLY A 294 -21.38 -9.65 -5.05
CA GLY A 294 -20.53 -10.38 -6.00
C GLY A 294 -20.18 -9.53 -7.21
N GLU A 295 -19.45 -10.13 -8.15
CA GLU A 295 -19.26 -9.54 -9.48
C GLU A 295 -20.60 -9.47 -10.23
N GLY A 296 -20.88 -8.32 -10.86
CA GLY A 296 -22.09 -8.06 -11.62
C GLY A 296 -23.15 -7.25 -10.88
N ARG A 297 -24.38 -7.27 -11.41
CA ARG A 297 -25.49 -6.46 -10.90
C ARG A 297 -25.99 -7.02 -9.57
N THR A 298 -25.95 -6.19 -8.53
CA THR A 298 -26.47 -6.50 -7.19
C THR A 298 -27.46 -5.42 -6.78
N CYS A 299 -28.60 -5.82 -6.23
CA CYS A 299 -29.63 -4.93 -5.68
C CYS A 299 -29.69 -5.07 -4.16
N PHE A 300 -29.72 -3.94 -3.48
CA PHE A 300 -29.80 -3.84 -2.04
C PHE A 300 -31.19 -3.38 -1.64
N GLU A 301 -31.98 -4.29 -1.08
CA GLU A 301 -33.26 -3.93 -0.47
C GLU A 301 -33.01 -3.18 0.84
N ARG A 302 -33.78 -2.11 1.04
CA ARG A 302 -33.76 -1.26 2.23
C ARG A 302 -35.17 -1.01 2.69
N THR A 303 -35.36 -1.06 4.01
CA THR A 303 -36.64 -0.80 4.67
C THR A 303 -36.45 0.35 5.64
N ILE A 304 -37.25 1.40 5.49
CA ILE A 304 -37.32 2.48 6.47
C ILE A 304 -38.11 1.96 7.68
N ASP A 305 -37.46 1.94 8.83
CA ASP A 305 -38.07 1.72 10.13
C ASP A 305 -38.52 3.07 10.71
N PRO A 306 -39.83 3.37 10.76
CA PRO A 306 -40.35 4.66 11.22
C PRO A 306 -39.99 4.96 12.68
N ASP A 307 -39.76 3.94 13.51
CA ASP A 307 -39.38 4.14 14.92
C ASP A 307 -37.96 4.70 15.04
N ARG A 308 -37.08 4.33 14.10
CA ARG A 308 -35.68 4.80 14.03
C ARG A 308 -35.53 6.06 13.19
N VAL A 309 -36.26 6.16 12.09
CA VAL A 309 -36.24 7.29 11.15
C VAL A 309 -37.58 8.00 11.20
N LYS A 310 -37.72 8.93 12.14
CA LYS A 310 -38.97 9.68 12.33
C LYS A 310 -39.08 10.88 11.39
N PRO A 311 -40.27 11.11 10.80
CA PRO A 311 -40.58 12.35 10.12
C PRO A 311 -40.36 13.58 10.98
N TYR A 312 -39.92 14.69 10.37
CA TYR A 312 -39.67 15.93 11.10
C TYR A 312 -40.95 16.50 11.73
N LYS A 313 -42.10 16.31 11.08
CA LYS A 313 -43.40 16.74 11.61
C LYS A 313 -43.70 16.09 12.96
N GLU A 314 -43.52 14.78 13.07
CA GLU A 314 -43.72 14.02 14.31
C GLU A 314 -42.74 14.44 15.41
N LEU A 315 -41.46 14.65 15.06
CA LEU A 315 -40.45 15.16 16.01
C LEU A 315 -40.83 16.55 16.56
N ASN A 316 -41.27 17.44 15.68
CA ASN A 316 -41.64 18.80 16.05
C ASN A 316 -42.91 18.83 16.92
N GLU A 317 -43.83 17.88 16.74
CA GLU A 317 -45.00 17.71 17.60
C GLU A 317 -44.61 17.16 18.99
N ALA A 318 -43.68 16.21 19.05
CA ALA A 318 -43.18 15.66 20.32
C ALA A 318 -42.42 16.70 21.17
N LEU A 319 -41.75 17.67 20.54
CA LEU A 319 -40.99 18.75 21.20
C LEU A 319 -41.86 19.92 21.68
N ARG A 320 -43.16 19.93 21.37
CA ARG A 320 -44.10 20.99 21.80
C ARG A 320 -44.68 20.77 23.21
N PHE A 321 -44.25 19.72 23.91
CA PHE A 321 -44.63 19.38 25.29
C PHE A 321 -43.44 19.58 26.23
#